data_AF-A0A9W4KCT5-F1
#
_entry.id   AF-A0A9W4KCT5-F1
#
_cell.length_a   1.000
_cell.length_b   1.000
_cell.length_c   1.000
_cell.angle_alpha   90.00
_cell.angle_beta   90.00
_cell.angle_gamma   90.00
#
_symmetry.space_group_name_H-M   'P 1'
#
loop_
_entity.id
_entity.type
_entity.pdbx_description
1 polymer ?
#
loop_
_entity_poly.entity_id
_entity_poly.type
_entity_poly.pdbx_seq_one_letter_code
_entity_poly.pdbx_strand_id
1 'polypeptide(L)'
;MGVQASPFVTRKHHIPDPRDDGEGYCWVSVILLPEAKNGTHSDEATMLFVIRRCKYGRTAMTHQPLHGLGDHCISLPVKWNTPRQDLPTVRDQAAALAT
;
A
#
# COMPACT_ATOMS: atom_id res chain seq x y z
N MET A 1 28.30 5.68 -5.13
CA MET A 1 27.08 4.84 -5.17
C MET A 1 25.89 5.76 -5.29
N GLY A 2 25.35 5.91 -6.50
CA GLY A 2 24.18 6.76 -6.73
C GLY A 2 22.94 6.02 -6.26
N VAL A 3 22.25 6.56 -5.25
CA VAL A 3 20.92 6.07 -4.87
C VAL A 3 19.98 6.46 -6.01
N GLN A 4 19.84 5.55 -6.96
CA GLN A 4 18.92 5.66 -8.08
C GLN A 4 17.51 5.79 -7.48
N ALA A 5 16.83 6.89 -7.81
CA ALA A 5 15.47 7.16 -7.40
C ALA A 5 14.61 5.91 -7.58
N SER A 6 14.02 5.44 -6.49
CA SER A 6 13.23 4.22 -6.46
C SER A 6 12.07 4.32 -7.45
N PRO A 7 11.88 3.35 -8.37
CA PRO A 7 10.95 3.44 -9.50
C PRO A 7 9.47 3.37 -9.11
N PHE A 8 9.12 3.36 -7.81
CA PHE A 8 7.75 3.18 -7.32
C PHE A 8 6.81 4.38 -7.53
N VAL A 9 7.24 5.39 -8.27
CA VAL A 9 6.30 6.32 -8.92
C VAL A 9 5.93 5.73 -10.28
N THR A 10 5.11 4.69 -10.32
CA THR A 10 4.40 4.37 -11.57
C THR A 10 3.36 5.46 -11.79
N ARG A 11 3.79 6.54 -12.46
CA ARG A 11 2.90 7.51 -13.15
C ARG A 11 2.07 6.86 -14.27
N LYS A 12 1.99 5.53 -14.31
CA LYS A 12 1.26 4.75 -15.30
C LYS A 12 0.17 4.00 -14.54
N HIS A 13 -1.06 4.18 -15.00
CA HIS A 13 -2.33 3.66 -14.50
C HIS A 13 -2.44 2.12 -14.48
N HIS A 14 -1.33 1.38 -14.47
CA HIS A 14 -1.32 -0.06 -14.53
C HIS A 14 -0.82 -0.62 -13.20
N ILE A 15 -1.69 -1.39 -12.54
CA ILE A 15 -1.29 -2.24 -11.43
C ILE A 15 -0.52 -3.41 -12.05
N PRO A 16 0.62 -3.83 -11.48
CA PRO A 16 1.32 -4.97 -12.04
C PRO A 16 0.49 -6.24 -11.86
N ASP A 17 0.43 -7.07 -12.91
CA ASP A 17 -0.38 -8.28 -12.92
C ASP A 17 0.03 -9.20 -11.75
N PRO A 18 -0.92 -9.87 -11.07
CA PRO A 18 -0.57 -10.92 -10.12
C PRO A 18 0.37 -11.93 -10.80
N ARG A 19 1.23 -12.59 -10.03
CA ARG A 19 1.92 -13.76 -10.57
C ARG A 19 0.85 -14.72 -11.13
N ASP A 20 1.13 -15.28 -12.30
CA ASP A 20 0.22 -16.18 -13.04
C ASP A 20 -0.14 -17.48 -12.27
N ASP A 21 0.34 -17.64 -11.04
CA ASP A 21 0.02 -18.75 -10.14
C ASP A 21 -1.35 -18.62 -9.46
N GLY A 22 -2.06 -17.50 -9.62
CA GLY A 22 -3.42 -17.34 -9.11
C GLY A 22 -3.54 -17.20 -7.59
N GLU A 23 -2.42 -17.16 -6.86
CA GLU A 23 -2.38 -16.88 -5.42
C GLU A 23 -2.19 -15.38 -5.11
N GLY A 24 -2.21 -14.55 -6.15
CA GLY A 24 -1.79 -13.15 -6.13
C GLY A 24 -2.37 -12.29 -5.01
N TYR A 25 -1.48 -11.74 -4.19
CA TYR A 25 -1.74 -10.56 -3.37
C TYR A 25 -1.08 -9.33 -3.99
N CYS A 26 -1.77 -8.19 -3.91
CA CYS A 26 -1.17 -6.87 -4.06
C CYS A 26 -1.01 -6.28 -2.65
N TRP A 27 0.15 -5.69 -2.39
CA TRP A 27 0.41 -4.99 -1.15
C TRP A 27 0.16 -3.50 -1.35
N VAL A 28 -0.86 -2.99 -0.67
CA VAL A 28 -1.14 -1.56 -0.61
C VAL A 28 -0.43 -1.00 0.62
N SER A 29 0.63 -0.24 0.40
CA SER A 29 1.46 0.31 1.46
C SER A 29 1.22 1.80 1.65
N VAL A 30 1.01 2.20 2.90
CA VAL A 30 0.96 3.61 3.33
C VAL A 30 2.22 3.92 4.10
N ILE A 31 3.02 4.85 3.59
CA ILE A 31 4.16 5.40 4.32
C ILE A 31 3.62 6.29 5.45
N LEU A 32 4.01 5.97 6.68
CA LEU A 32 3.65 6.73 7.87
C LEU A 32 4.52 7.98 7.97
N LEU A 33 3.95 9.04 8.54
CA LEU A 33 4.71 10.26 8.81
C LEU A 33 5.68 10.04 10.00
N PRO A 34 6.80 10.77 10.06
CA PRO A 34 7.76 10.67 11.16
C PRO A 34 7.16 10.93 12.55
N GLU A 35 6.03 11.63 12.64
CA GLU A 35 5.34 11.86 13.90
C GLU A 35 4.65 10.56 14.38
N ALA A 36 4.01 9.81 13.47
CA ALA A 36 3.46 8.49 13.77
C ALA A 36 4.53 7.46 14.18
N LYS A 37 5.79 7.67 13.78
CA LYS A 37 6.93 6.85 14.21
C LYS A 37 7.22 6.99 15.71
N ASN A 38 6.92 8.12 16.33
CA ASN A 38 7.33 8.41 17.72
C ASN A 38 6.31 7.92 18.76
N GLY A 39 5.31 7.13 18.37
CA GLY A 39 4.26 6.66 19.28
C GLY A 39 3.35 7.78 19.80
N THR A 40 3.35 8.95 19.14
CA THR A 40 2.54 10.10 19.54
C THR A 40 1.07 9.98 19.14
N HIS A 41 0.70 8.90 18.44
CA HIS A 41 -0.64 8.62 17.97
C HIS A 41 -1.07 7.23 18.43
N SER A 42 -2.34 7.08 18.79
CA SER A 42 -2.91 5.77 19.07
C SER A 42 -2.98 4.93 17.80
N ASP A 43 -3.12 3.62 17.98
CA ASP A 43 -3.28 2.69 16.86
C ASP A 43 -4.53 3.05 16.04
N GLU A 44 -5.63 3.45 16.69
CA GLU A 44 -6.86 3.87 16.01
C GLU A 44 -6.63 5.11 15.15
N ALA A 45 -5.91 6.11 15.67
CA ALA A 45 -5.57 7.33 14.93
C ALA A 45 -4.67 7.00 13.71
N THR A 46 -3.75 6.06 13.88
CA THR A 46 -2.87 5.56 12.82
C THR A 46 -3.66 4.84 11.72
N MET A 47 -4.60 3.97 12.10
CA MET A 47 -5.44 3.24 11.15
C MET A 47 -6.43 4.16 10.42
N LEU A 48 -7.00 5.16 11.10
CA LEU A 48 -7.80 6.22 10.45
C LEU A 48 -6.99 7.01 9.42
N PHE A 49 -5.72 7.28 9.71
CA PHE A 49 -4.82 7.89 8.74
C PHE A 49 -4.61 6.98 7.52
N VAL A 50 -4.34 5.69 7.73
CA VAL A 50 -4.19 4.68 6.67
C VAL A 50 -5.44 4.64 5.77
N ILE A 51 -6.64 4.53 6.35
CA ILE A 51 -7.92 4.53 5.61
C ILE A 51 -8.03 5.76 4.71
N ARG A 52 -7.75 6.95 5.25
CA ARG A 52 -7.81 8.20 4.46
C ARG A 52 -6.80 8.17 3.32
N ARG A 53 -5.58 7.72 3.54
CA ARG A 53 -4.54 7.65 2.50
C ARG A 53 -4.91 6.67 1.39
N CYS A 54 -5.52 5.53 1.73
CA CYS A 54 -6.10 4.61 0.75
C CYS A 54 -7.17 5.28 -0.11
N LYS A 55 -8.17 5.93 0.52
CA LYS A 55 -9.26 6.61 -0.19
C LYS A 55 -8.79 7.76 -1.09
N TYR A 56 -7.78 8.51 -0.68
CA TYR A 56 -7.19 9.59 -1.49
C TYR A 56 -6.14 9.10 -2.50
N GLY A 57 -5.91 7.79 -2.61
CA GLY A 57 -4.95 7.21 -3.53
C GLY A 57 -3.48 7.54 -3.24
N ARG A 58 -3.16 7.92 -2.00
CA ARG A 58 -1.81 8.24 -1.53
C ARG A 58 -1.11 6.99 -0.97
N THR A 59 -1.04 5.96 -1.80
CA THR A 59 -0.52 4.63 -1.47
C THR A 59 0.49 4.14 -2.51
N ALA A 60 1.40 3.28 -2.09
CA ALA A 60 2.24 2.48 -2.98
C ALA A 60 1.61 1.10 -3.17
N MET A 61 1.68 0.55 -4.38
CA MET A 61 1.20 -0.80 -4.69
C MET A 61 2.36 -1.66 -5.17
N THR A 62 2.58 -2.80 -4.51
CA THR A 62 3.75 -3.65 -4.73
C THR A 62 3.39 -5.13 -4.63
N HIS A 63 4.22 -6.02 -5.17
CA HIS A 63 4.04 -7.48 -5.02
C HIS A 63 4.48 -8.03 -3.67
N GLN A 64 5.19 -7.22 -2.88
CA GLN A 64 5.69 -7.58 -1.56
C GLN A 64 5.45 -6.44 -0.57
N PRO A 65 5.37 -6.72 0.74
CA PRO A 65 5.23 -5.66 1.74
C PRO A 65 6.46 -4.75 1.77
N LEU A 66 6.25 -3.47 2.08
CA LEU A 66 7.34 -2.48 2.21
C LEU A 66 7.90 -2.41 3.64
N HIS A 67 7.19 -2.91 4.65
CA HIS A 67 7.63 -2.83 6.05
C HIS A 67 8.94 -3.61 6.34
N GLY A 68 9.34 -4.53 5.46
CA GLY A 68 10.63 -5.21 5.53
C GLY A 68 11.81 -4.46 4.92
N LEU A 69 11.59 -3.28 4.30
CA LEU A 69 12.59 -2.52 3.55
C LEU A 69 13.11 -1.27 4.29
N GLY A 70 12.77 -1.11 5.58
CA GLY A 70 13.28 -0.02 6.43
C GLY A 70 12.43 1.25 6.42
N ASP A 71 11.34 1.29 5.64
CA ASP A 71 10.34 2.36 5.70
C ASP A 71 9.28 2.06 6.78
N HIS A 72 9.00 3.04 7.65
CA HIS A 72 7.86 2.96 8.58
C HIS A 72 6.56 3.07 7.79
N CYS A 73 5.98 1.92 7.48
CA CYS A 73 4.77 1.82 6.68
C CYS A 73 3.85 0.71 7.16
N ILE A 74 2.59 0.84 6.82
CA ILE A 74 1.59 -0.22 6.98
C ILE A 74 1.31 -0.77 5.58
N SER A 75 1.58 -2.07 5.39
CA SER A 75 1.32 -2.80 4.14
C SER A 75 0.11 -3.71 4.32
N LEU A 76 -0.94 -3.45 3.56
CA LEU A 76 -2.20 -4.18 3.61
C LEU A 76 -2.23 -5.20 2.46
N PRO A 77 -2.44 -6.50 2.75
CA PRO A 77 -2.50 -7.53 1.73
C PRO A 77 -3.90 -7.55 1.08
N VAL A 78 -4.03 -6.98 -0.11
CA VAL A 78 -5.25 -7.04 -0.91
C VAL A 78 -5.18 -8.27 -1.81
N LYS A 79 -6.13 -9.19 -1.65
CA LYS A 79 -6.25 -10.37 -2.52
C LYS A 79 -6.76 -9.95 -3.89
N TRP A 80 -6.13 -10.44 -4.96
CA TRP A 80 -6.66 -10.26 -6.30
C TRP A 80 -7.93 -11.09 -6.51
N ASN A 81 -9.02 -10.44 -6.87
CA ASN A 81 -10.27 -11.10 -7.27
C ASN A 81 -10.29 -11.45 -8.76
N THR A 82 -9.54 -10.70 -9.57
CA THR A 82 -9.41 -10.89 -11.02
C THR A 82 -7.98 -10.53 -11.45
N PRO A 83 -7.45 -11.08 -12.57
CA PRO A 83 -6.14 -10.70 -13.10
C PRO A 83 -6.01 -9.20 -13.42
N ARG A 84 -7.14 -8.53 -13.69
CA ARG A 84 -7.23 -7.08 -13.90
C ARG A 84 -8.31 -6.53 -12.96
N GLN A 85 -7.90 -5.86 -11.88
CA GLN A 85 -8.80 -5.05 -11.05
C GLN A 85 -8.52 -3.56 -11.25
N ASP A 86 -9.58 -2.79 -11.05
CA ASP A 86 -9.53 -1.34 -11.05
C ASP A 86 -8.84 -0.78 -9.79
N LEU A 87 -8.09 0.30 -9.98
CA LEU A 87 -7.29 0.97 -8.94
C LEU A 87 -8.11 1.46 -7.73
N PRO A 88 -9.21 2.22 -7.94
CA PRO A 88 -10.19 2.51 -6.90
C PRO A 88 -10.65 1.29 -6.12
N THR A 89 -11.00 0.20 -6.80
CA THR A 89 -11.49 -1.02 -6.14
C THR A 89 -10.44 -1.61 -5.19
N VAL A 90 -9.19 -1.71 -5.63
CA VAL A 90 -8.08 -2.22 -4.79
C VAL A 90 -7.85 -1.32 -3.57
N ARG A 91 -8.00 0.00 -3.72
CA ARG A 91 -7.86 0.96 -2.61
C ARG A 91 -9.01 0.90 -1.62
N ASP A 92 -10.23 0.69 -2.09
CA ASP A 92 -11.39 0.50 -1.23
C ASP A 92 -11.29 -0.80 -0.43
N GLN A 93 -10.81 -1.88 -1.07
CA GLN A 93 -10.50 -3.13 -0.40
C GLN A 93 -9.42 -2.94 0.67
N ALA A 94 -8.33 -2.21 0.35
CA ALA A 94 -7.31 -1.88 1.33
C ALA A 94 -7.89 -1.06 2.50
N ALA A 95 -8.73 -0.06 2.23
CA ALA A 95 -9.37 0.73 3.28
C ALA A 95 -10.26 -0.13 4.20
N ALA A 96 -10.96 -1.13 3.64
CA ALA A 96 -11.78 -2.07 4.42
C ALA A 96 -10.96 -3.04 5.28
N LEU A 97 -9.70 -3.31 4.95
CA LEU A 97 -8.79 -4.10 5.80
C LEU A 97 -8.23 -3.30 6.98
N ALA A 98 -8.38 -1.97 6.95
CA ALA A 98 -7.85 -1.05 7.94
C ALA A 98 -8.88 -0.59 8.99
N THR A 99 -10.11 -1.11 8.94
CA THR A 99 -11.18 -0.93 9.93
C THR A 99 -11.22 -2.07 10.92
#